data_AF-A0A951WVI6-F1
#
_entry.id   AF-A0A951WVI6-F1
#
_cell.length_a   1.000
_cell.length_b   1.000
_cell.length_c   1.000
_cell.angle_alpha   90.00
_cell.angle_beta   90.00
_cell.angle_gamma   90.00
#
_symmetry.space_group_name_H-M   'P 1'
#
loop_
_entity.id
_entity.type
_entity.pdbx_description
1 polymer ?
#
loop_
_entity_poly.entity_id
_entity_poly.type
_entity_poly.pdbx_seq_one_letter_code
_entity_poly.pdbx_strand_id
1 'polypeptide(L)'
;MRVSGTRVLLDLIVHAYHHGETPEHIVQMYTTLSLDQVYLAIGYYLRHREAVDDYLQRMETEAIRLQQEWEAQHPPLTRAELEARLHAKRTDAE
;
A
#
# COMPACT_ATOMS: atom_id res chain seq x y z
N MET A 1 0.54 5.92 8.69
CA MET A 1 -0.17 5.82 9.97
C MET A 1 -1.08 4.59 9.94
N ARG A 2 -1.25 3.86 11.04
CA ARG A 2 -2.09 2.65 11.11
C ARG A 2 -3.28 2.85 12.03
N VAL A 3 -4.36 2.12 11.77
CA VAL A 3 -5.46 2.02 12.72
C VAL A 3 -5.04 1.17 13.91
N SER A 4 -5.26 1.69 15.11
CA SER A 4 -4.84 1.03 16.35
C SER A 4 -5.35 -0.40 16.44
N GLY A 5 -4.45 -1.33 16.77
CA GLY A 5 -4.78 -2.76 16.88
C GLY A 5 -4.87 -3.50 15.55
N THR A 6 -4.64 -2.85 14.40
CA THR A 6 -4.68 -3.51 13.09
C THR A 6 -3.44 -3.21 12.25
N ARG A 7 -3.25 -3.99 11.18
CA ARG A 7 -2.21 -3.73 10.18
C ARG A 7 -2.70 -2.83 9.04
N VAL A 8 -3.95 -2.37 9.10
CA VAL A 8 -4.56 -1.55 8.05
C VAL A 8 -4.09 -0.11 8.21
N LEU A 9 -3.60 0.46 7.11
CA LEU A 9 -3.15 1.84 7.05
C LEU A 9 -4.36 2.78 7.00
N LEU A 10 -4.23 3.97 7.62
CA LEU A 10 -5.27 5.00 7.49
C LEU A 10 -5.50 5.36 6.01
N ASP A 11 -4.42 5.40 5.24
CA ASP A 11 -4.44 5.70 3.80
C ASP A 11 -5.48 4.87 3.04
N LEU A 12 -5.55 3.56 3.30
CA LEU A 12 -6.49 2.65 2.64
C LEU A 12 -7.96 3.01 2.92
N ILE A 13 -8.26 3.50 4.13
CA ILE A 13 -9.60 3.93 4.53
C ILE A 13 -9.93 5.27 3.85
N VAL A 14 -8.97 6.21 3.87
CA VAL A 14 -9.13 7.54 3.25
C VAL A 14 -9.31 7.41 1.74
N HIS A 15 -8.54 6.54 1.09
CA HIS A 15 -8.66 6.22 -0.32
C HIS A 15 -10.04 5.65 -0.65
N ALA A 16 -10.52 4.64 0.09
CA ALA A 16 -11.84 4.06 -0.13
C ALA A 16 -12.96 5.09 0.09
N TYR A 17 -12.85 5.91 1.14
CA TYR A 17 -13.79 7.00 1.40
C TYR A 17 -13.83 8.01 0.24
N HIS A 18 -12.69 8.37 -0.34
CA HIS A 18 -12.64 9.24 -1.52
C HIS A 18 -13.27 8.63 -2.77
N HIS A 19 -13.24 7.29 -2.89
CA HIS A 19 -13.91 6.56 -3.96
C HIS A 19 -15.43 6.43 -3.75
N GLY A 20 -15.97 7.04 -2.68
CA GLY A 20 -17.40 7.03 -2.37
C GLY A 20 -17.86 5.77 -1.64
N GLU A 21 -16.92 4.96 -1.13
CA GLU A 21 -17.27 3.78 -0.36
C GLU A 21 -17.91 4.15 0.97
N THR A 22 -18.95 3.41 1.36
CA THR A 22 -19.58 3.58 2.67
C THR A 22 -18.69 2.97 3.75
N PRO A 23 -18.74 3.48 5.00
CA PRO A 23 -18.03 2.88 6.12
C PRO A 23 -18.31 1.38 6.29
N GLU A 24 -19.54 0.94 6.05
CA GLU A 24 -19.95 -0.46 6.11
C GLU A 24 -19.27 -1.31 5.03
N HIS A 25 -19.13 -0.78 3.81
CA HIS A 25 -18.46 -1.49 2.75
C HIS A 25 -16.94 -1.55 2.98
N ILE A 26 -16.34 -0.49 3.55
CA ILE A 26 -14.92 -0.46 3.92
C ILE A 26 -14.60 -1.57 4.95
N VAL A 27 -15.49 -1.84 5.92
CA VAL A 27 -15.32 -2.98 6.84
C VAL A 27 -15.34 -4.32 6.11
N GLN A 28 -16.17 -4.47 5.09
CA GLN A 28 -16.21 -5.70 4.29
C GLN A 28 -14.93 -5.89 3.47
N MET A 29 -14.32 -4.81 2.98
CA MET A 29 -13.03 -4.83 2.31
C MET A 29 -11.88 -5.20 3.27
N TYR A 30 -11.95 -4.73 4.51
CA TYR A 30 -10.91 -4.91 5.52
C TYR A 30 -11.48 -5.55 6.79
N THR A 31 -11.70 -6.86 6.77
CA THR A 31 -12.39 -7.61 7.84
C THR A 31 -11.72 -7.57 9.21
N THR A 32 -10.48 -7.08 9.31
CA THR A 32 -9.80 -6.83 10.59
C THR A 32 -10.22 -5.53 11.26
N LEU A 33 -10.91 -4.64 10.55
CA LEU A 33 -11.45 -3.40 11.09
C LEU A 33 -12.86 -3.64 11.62
N SER A 34 -13.17 -3.02 12.76
CA SER A 34 -14.54 -2.87 13.21
C SER A 34 -15.18 -1.59 12.64
N LEU A 35 -16.51 -1.55 12.63
CA LEU A 35 -17.25 -0.42 12.06
C LEU A 35 -16.96 0.90 12.80
N ASP A 36 -16.84 0.86 14.13
CA ASP A 36 -16.46 2.02 14.94
C ASP A 36 -15.06 2.53 14.59
N GLN A 37 -14.10 1.64 14.32
CA GLN A 37 -12.76 2.03 13.90
C GLN A 37 -12.76 2.76 12.55
N VAL A 38 -13.59 2.31 11.60
CA VAL A 38 -13.72 2.97 10.29
C VAL A 38 -14.34 4.36 10.46
N TYR A 39 -15.43 4.49 11.22
CA TYR A 39 -16.04 5.79 11.51
C TYR A 39 -15.08 6.74 12.22
N LEU A 40 -14.33 6.26 13.21
CA LEU A 40 -13.31 7.06 13.91
C LEU A 40 -12.18 7.49 12.98
N ALA A 41 -11.72 6.61 12.10
CA ALA A 41 -10.69 6.91 11.12
C ALA A 41 -11.14 7.99 10.12
N ILE A 42 -12.36 7.87 9.59
CA ILE A 42 -12.95 8.87 8.69
C ILE A 42 -13.16 10.20 9.44
N GLY A 43 -13.71 10.16 10.66
CA GLY A 43 -13.90 11.35 11.47
C GLY A 43 -12.59 12.07 11.80
N TYR A 44 -11.54 11.32 12.11
CA TYR A 44 -10.19 11.85 12.30
C TYR A 44 -9.66 12.51 11.02
N TYR A 45 -9.80 11.84 9.87
CA TYR A 45 -9.41 12.38 8.58
C TYR A 45 -10.12 13.71 8.28
N LEU A 46 -11.46 13.74 8.40
CA LEU A 46 -12.25 14.94 8.13
C LEU A 46 -11.88 16.11 9.05
N ARG A 47 -11.52 15.84 10.30
CA ARG A 47 -11.08 16.86 11.26
C ARG A 47 -9.67 17.39 11.00
N HIS A 48 -8.78 16.55 10.46
CA HIS A 48 -7.36 16.84 10.30
C HIS A 48 -6.90 16.75 8.84
N ARG A 49 -7.79 17.08 7.91
CA ARG A 49 -7.65 16.79 6.48
C ARG A 49 -6.31 17.26 5.90
N GLU A 50 -5.98 18.53 6.07
CA GLU A 50 -4.73 19.12 5.56
C GLU A 50 -3.49 18.39 6.08
N ALA A 51 -3.43 18.12 7.39
CA ALA A 51 -2.29 17.43 7.99
C ALA A 51 -2.17 15.97 7.53
N VAL A 52 -3.30 15.30 7.29
CA VAL A 52 -3.30 13.91 6.80
C VAL A 52 -2.95 13.88 5.31
N ASP A 53 -3.53 14.75 4.50
CA ASP A 53 -3.23 14.86 3.06
C ASP A 53 -1.73 15.14 2.84
N ASP A 54 -1.14 16.08 3.60
CA ASP A 54 0.30 16.37 3.60
C ASP A 54 1.14 15.14 3.93
N TYR A 55 0.73 14.40 4.96
CA TYR A 55 1.43 13.19 5.37
C TYR A 55 1.37 12.10 4.30
N LEU A 56 0.20 11.87 3.69
CA LEU A 56 0.02 10.89 2.63
C LEU A 56 0.84 11.27 1.39
N GLN A 57 0.85 12.54 1.00
CA GLN A 57 1.66 13.02 -0.12
C GLN A 57 3.16 12.82 0.10
N ARG A 58 3.66 13.08 1.32
CA ARG A 58 5.07 12.83 1.66
C ARG A 58 5.42 11.34 1.59
N MET A 59 4.52 10.48 2.06
CA MET A 59 4.70 9.02 2.00
C MET A 59 4.77 8.54 0.55
N GLU A 60 3.88 9.01 -0.32
CA GLU A 60 3.87 8.66 -1.74
C GLU A 60 5.17 9.10 -2.44
N THR A 61 5.61 10.33 -2.18
CA THR A 61 6.86 10.87 -2.75
C THR A 61 8.06 10.03 -2.36
N GLU A 62 8.15 9.62 -1.09
CA GLU A 62 9.24 8.78 -0.60
C GLU A 62 9.16 7.36 -1.18
N ALA A 63 7.96 6.80 -1.33
CA ALA A 63 7.77 5.49 -1.95
C ALA A 63 8.23 5.47 -3.40
N ILE A 64 7.86 6.49 -4.19
CA ILE A 64 8.30 6.65 -5.57
C ILE A 64 9.83 6.78 -5.62
N ARG A 65 10.42 7.59 -4.74
CA ARG A 65 11.88 7.77 -4.68
C ARG A 65 12.59 6.46 -4.39
N LEU A 66 12.16 5.73 -3.37
CA LEU A 66 12.74 4.42 -3.00
C LEU A 66 12.59 3.41 -4.12
N GLN A 67 11.44 3.40 -4.82
CA GLN A 67 11.23 2.55 -5.98
C GLN A 67 12.22 2.88 -7.10
N GLN A 68 12.42 4.16 -7.42
CA GLN A 68 13.38 4.59 -8.45
C GLN A 68 14.83 4.23 -8.07
N GLU A 69 15.21 4.43 -6.81
CA GLU A 69 16.54 4.04 -6.31
C GLU A 69 16.74 2.52 -6.41
N TRP A 70 15.71 1.73 -6.08
CA TRP A 70 15.75 0.27 -6.19
C TRP A 70 15.81 -0.20 -7.65
N GLU A 71 14.99 0.35 -8.54
CA GLU A 71 15.00 0.03 -9.98
C GLU A 71 16.32 0.41 -10.65
N ALA A 72 16.95 1.52 -10.24
CA ALA A 72 18.26 1.91 -10.72
C ALA A 72 19.38 0.93 -10.28
N GLN A 73 19.25 0.35 -9.07
CA GLN A 73 20.19 -0.65 -8.55
C GLN A 73 19.88 -2.07 -9.04
N HIS A 74 18.64 -2.33 -9.44
CA HIS A 74 18.15 -3.62 -9.89
C HIS A 74 17.43 -3.47 -11.25
N PRO A 75 18.19 -3.21 -12.33
CA PRO A 75 17.60 -3.11 -13.66
C PRO A 75 16.77 -4.36 -13.98
N PRO A 76 15.62 -4.20 -14.65
CA PRO A 76 14.73 -5.31 -14.94
C PRO A 76 15.47 -6.37 -15.75
N LEU A 77 15.38 -7.63 -15.29
CA LEU A 77 15.99 -8.75 -15.98
C LEU A 77 15.42 -8.82 -17.39
N THR A 78 16.31 -8.87 -18.37
CA THR A 78 15.92 -9.14 -19.74
C THR A 78 15.38 -10.55 -19.87
N ARG A 79 14.52 -10.78 -20.87
CA ARG A 79 13.98 -12.11 -21.17
C ARG A 79 15.07 -13.17 -21.32
N ALA A 80 16.21 -12.80 -21.93
CA ALA A 80 17.36 -13.69 -22.10
C ALA A 80 18.02 -14.07 -20.76
N GLU A 81 18.15 -13.15 -19.82
CA GLU A 81 18.71 -13.42 -18.48
C GLU A 81 17.77 -14.31 -17.64
N LEU A 82 16.45 -14.13 -17.80
CA LEU A 82 15.45 -14.96 -17.14
C LEU A 82 15.50 -16.40 -17.69
N GLU A 83 15.61 -16.55 -19.02
CA GLU A 83 15.77 -17.85 -19.69
C GLU A 83 17.06 -18.55 -19.25
N ALA A 84 18.19 -17.83 -19.16
CA ALA A 84 19.45 -18.38 -18.67
C ALA A 84 19.36 -18.87 -17.22
N ARG A 85 18.68 -18.11 -16.34
CA ARG A 85 18.43 -18.53 -14.95
C ARG A 85 17.52 -19.76 -14.84
N LEU A 86 16.52 -19.88 -15.70
CA LEU A 86 15.64 -21.05 -15.74
C LEU A 86 16.38 -22.31 -16.22
N HIS A 87 17.28 -22.16 -17.19
CA HIS A 87 18.14 -23.25 -17.65
C HIS A 87 19.12 -23.69 -16.56
N ALA A 88 19.81 -22.75 -15.89
CA ALA A 88 20.72 -23.06 -14.79
C ALA A 88 20.03 -23.81 -13.63
N LYS A 89 18.82 -23.39 -13.25
CA LYS A 89 18.03 -24.10 -12.21
C LYS A 89 17.56 -25.50 -12.61
N ARG A 90 17.48 -25.80 -13.92
CA ARG A 90 17.09 -27.14 -14.41
C ARG A 90 18.29 -28.08 -14.46
N THR A 91 19.46 -27.57 -14.84
CA THR A 91 20.71 -28.35 -14.86
C THR A 91 21.26 -28.65 -13.47
N ASP A 92 20.98 -27.81 -12.46
CA ASP A 92 21.36 -28.07 -11.06
C ASP A 92 20.42 -29.08 -10.35
N ALA A 93 19.33 -29.50 -11.01
CA ALA A 93 18.33 -30.43 -10.48
C ALA A 93 18.43 -31.85 -11.09
N GLU A 94 19.40 -32.08 -11.98
CA GLU A 94 19.79 -33.40 -12.53
C GLU A 94 21.10 -33.89 -11.89
#